data_AF-A0A816QUN1-F1
#
_entry.id   AF-A0A816QUN1-F1
#
_cell.length_a   1.000
_cell.length_b   1.000
_cell.length_c   1.000
_cell.angle_alpha   90.00
_cell.angle_beta   90.00
_cell.angle_gamma   90.00
#
_symmetry.space_group_name_H-M   'P 1'
#
loop_
_entity.id
_entity.type
_entity.pdbx_description
1 polymer ?
#
loop_
_entity_poly.entity_id
_entity_poly.type
_entity_poly.pdbx_seq_one_letter_code
_entity_poly.pdbx_strand_id
1 'polypeptide(L)'
;MSQGQLVGANGDGKIGGGNRKRLKISVPHFDNSDLIKSYSKTLIGRSMNPRKQDISSLLVMLPKIWKVEERVAGTDLGLGKFQFHFDNHIISTFG
;
A
#
# COMPACT_ATOMS: atom_id res chain seq x y z
N MET A 1 13.17 -8.51 32.79
CA MET A 1 12.08 -7.70 32.20
C MET A 1 11.99 -6.40 32.99
N SER A 2 12.40 -5.26 32.43
CA SER A 2 12.23 -3.96 33.12
C SER A 2 11.23 -3.11 32.34
N GLN A 3 10.07 -2.92 32.96
CA GLN A 3 8.97 -2.11 32.48
C GLN A 3 9.31 -0.64 32.77
N GLY A 4 9.50 0.17 31.73
CA GLY A 4 9.78 1.60 31.88
C GLY A 4 8.54 2.32 32.38
N GLN A 5 8.57 2.77 33.64
CA GLN A 5 7.51 3.53 34.29
C GLN A 5 7.67 5.01 33.93
N LEU A 6 6.76 5.55 33.11
CA LEU A 6 6.67 6.98 32.84
C LEU A 6 5.82 7.63 33.94
N VAL A 7 6.49 8.34 34.86
CA VAL A 7 5.89 9.16 35.92
C VAL A 7 6.33 10.61 35.74
N GLY A 8 5.37 11.53 35.79
CA GLY A 8 5.56 12.97 35.81
C GLY A 8 4.27 13.68 35.38
N ALA A 9 3.27 13.74 36.25
CA ALA A 9 3.03 14.82 37.21
C ALA A 9 2.59 16.14 36.53
N ASN A 10 1.33 16.49 36.77
CA ASN A 10 0.69 17.76 36.41
C ASN A 10 1.48 18.94 36.98
N GLY A 11 1.73 19.97 36.17
CA GLY A 11 2.39 21.20 36.60
C GLY A 11 2.22 22.31 35.56
N ASP A 12 1.75 23.45 36.05
CA ASP A 12 1.31 24.65 35.36
C ASP A 12 2.17 25.18 34.22
N GLY A 13 1.48 25.85 33.29
CA GLY A 13 2.06 26.58 32.17
C GLY A 13 3.09 27.61 32.61
N LYS A 14 4.33 27.40 32.19
CA LYS A 14 5.28 28.48 31.91
C LYS A 14 5.75 28.33 30.48
N ILE A 15 5.37 29.29 29.63
CA ILE A 15 5.90 29.47 28.28
C ILE A 15 7.35 29.95 28.43
N GLY A 16 8.24 29.01 28.73
CA GLY A 16 9.67 29.19 28.60
C GLY A 16 10.04 28.93 27.15
N GLY A 17 10.32 29.99 26.39
CA GLY A 17 10.92 29.96 25.05
C GLY A 17 12.35 29.42 25.08
N GLY A 18 12.52 28.21 25.60
CA GLY A 18 13.77 27.49 25.66
C GLY A 18 14.00 26.77 24.35
N ASN A 19 15.14 27.06 23.73
CA ASN A 19 15.72 26.51 22.51
C ASN A 19 15.74 24.96 22.48
N ARG A 20 14.56 24.32 22.35
CA ARG A 20 14.47 22.89 22.03
C ARG A 20 14.97 22.74 20.60
N LYS A 21 16.27 22.47 20.46
CA LYS A 21 16.92 22.20 19.17
C LYS A 21 16.08 21.15 18.44
N ARG A 22 15.29 21.60 17.45
CA ARG A 22 14.43 20.74 16.65
C ARG A 22 15.34 19.74 15.95
N LEU A 23 15.32 18.49 16.38
CA LEU A 23 16.09 17.42 15.76
C LEU A 23 15.62 17.32 14.31
N LYS A 24 16.50 17.66 13.37
CA LYS A 24 16.25 17.51 11.94
C LYS A 24 16.65 16.09 11.58
N ILE A 25 15.66 15.20 11.52
CA ILE A 25 15.84 13.86 10.98
C ILE A 25 15.91 14.02 9.45
N SER A 26 17.06 13.74 8.86
CA SER A 26 17.20 13.67 7.40
C SER A 26 16.95 12.24 6.97
N VAL A 27 15.86 12.02 6.25
CA VAL A 27 15.59 10.73 5.61
C VAL A 27 16.52 10.61 4.40
N PRO A 28 17.29 9.51 4.25
CA PRO A 28 18.08 9.27 3.06
C PRO A 28 17.21 9.31 1.80
N HIS A 29 17.78 9.79 0.70
CA HIS A 29 17.09 9.69 -0.58
C HIS A 29 16.94 8.21 -0.95
N PHE A 30 15.69 7.76 -1.06
CA PHE A 30 15.38 6.39 -1.45
C PHE A 30 15.12 6.37 -2.96
N ASP A 31 15.95 5.64 -3.69
CA ASP A 31 15.75 5.45 -5.13
C ASP A 31 14.59 4.48 -5.38
N ASN A 32 13.51 5.00 -6.00
CA ASN A 32 12.31 4.23 -6.32
C ASN A 32 12.36 3.63 -7.74
N SER A 33 13.45 3.80 -8.49
CA SER A 33 13.54 3.41 -9.89
C SER A 33 13.18 1.94 -10.11
N ASP A 34 13.66 1.06 -9.25
CA ASP A 34 13.41 -0.38 -9.38
C ASP A 34 11.99 -0.77 -8.97
N LEU A 35 11.40 -0.09 -7.99
CA LEU A 35 9.98 -0.26 -7.65
C LEU A 35 9.08 0.21 -8.78
N ILE A 36 9.38 1.35 -9.39
CA ILE A 36 8.62 1.87 -10.53
C ILE A 36 8.70 0.88 -11.70
N LYS A 37 9.87 0.31 -11.97
CA LYS A 37 10.04 -0.73 -12.99
C LYS A 37 9.24 -2.00 -12.66
N SER A 38 9.31 -2.50 -11.43
CA SER A 38 8.60 -3.72 -11.03
C SER A 38 7.09 -3.57 -11.12
N TYR A 39 6.56 -2.38 -10.79
CA TYR A 39 5.11 -2.10 -10.86
C TYR A 39 4.65 -1.50 -12.19
N SER A 40 5.52 -1.43 -13.21
CA SER A 40 5.18 -0.87 -14.53
C SER A 40 3.97 -1.53 -15.22
N LYS A 41 3.66 -2.78 -14.85
CA LYS A 41 2.52 -3.57 -15.36
C LYS A 41 1.44 -3.79 -14.31
N THR A 42 1.13 -2.74 -13.56
CA THR A 42 0.09 -2.79 -12.54
C THR A 42 -1.05 -1.87 -12.91
N LEU A 43 -2.28 -2.38 -12.86
CA LEU A 43 -3.50 -1.60 -13.01
C LEU A 43 -4.16 -1.43 -11.65
N ILE A 44 -4.30 -0.18 -11.22
CA ILE A 44 -5.04 0.16 -10.00
C ILE A 44 -6.39 0.75 -10.43
N GLY A 45 -7.47 0.13 -9.97
CA GLY A 45 -8.83 0.56 -10.24
C GLY A 45 -9.58 0.93 -8.98
N ARG A 46 -10.66 1.69 -9.14
CA ARG A 46 -11.63 1.98 -8.08
C ARG A 46 -13.02 1.55 -8.53
N SER A 47 -13.75 0.88 -7.65
CA SER A 47 -15.16 0.58 -7.83
C SER A 47 -15.96 1.88 -7.95
N MET A 48 -16.69 2.01 -9.06
CA MET A 48 -17.52 3.18 -9.33
C MET A 48 -18.83 3.15 -8.54
N ASN A 49 -19.27 1.96 -8.14
CA ASN A 49 -20.48 1.80 -7.35
C ASN A 49 -20.27 0.77 -6.22
N PRO A 50 -19.68 1.19 -5.09
CA PRO A 50 -19.36 0.29 -3.97
C PRO A 50 -20.56 -0.45 -3.38
N ARG A 51 -21.80 0.02 -3.62
CA ARG A 51 -23.03 -0.64 -3.12
C ARG A 51 -23.45 -1.85 -3.96
N LYS A 52 -23.06 -1.89 -5.24
CA LYS A 52 -23.45 -2.97 -6.18
C LYS A 52 -22.25 -3.72 -6.75
N GLN A 53 -21.07 -3.11 -6.73
CA GLN A 53 -19.83 -3.66 -7.25
C GLN A 53 -18.91 -3.97 -6.08
N ASP A 54 -19.07 -5.19 -5.55
CA ASP A 54 -18.13 -5.75 -4.60
C ASP A 54 -16.76 -5.97 -5.26
N ILE A 55 -15.71 -5.69 -4.51
CA ILE A 55 -14.32 -5.76 -4.98
C ILE A 55 -13.96 -7.21 -5.28
N SER A 56 -14.34 -8.15 -4.42
CA SER A 56 -14.08 -9.57 -4.61
C SER A 56 -14.71 -10.09 -5.91
N SER A 57 -15.93 -9.62 -6.21
CA SER A 57 -16.61 -9.94 -7.47
C SER A 57 -15.89 -9.34 -8.69
N LEU A 58 -15.41 -8.09 -8.61
CA LEU A 58 -14.64 -7.45 -9.68
C LEU A 58 -13.30 -8.15 -9.91
N LEU A 59 -12.61 -8.58 -8.85
CA LEU A 59 -11.35 -9.32 -8.93
C LEU A 59 -11.49 -10.63 -9.70
N VAL A 60 -12.64 -11.30 -9.61
CA VAL A 60 -12.90 -12.53 -10.36
C VAL A 60 -13.43 -12.26 -11.77
N MET A 61 -14.30 -11.25 -11.94
CA MET A 61 -14.96 -11.02 -13.24
C MET A 61 -14.07 -10.31 -14.26
N LEU A 62 -13.27 -9.32 -13.84
CA LEU A 62 -12.47 -8.52 -14.77
C LEU A 62 -11.42 -9.33 -15.53
N PRO A 63 -10.64 -10.23 -14.89
CA PRO A 63 -9.71 -11.11 -15.61
C PRO A 63 -10.38 -11.97 -16.68
N LYS A 64 -11.63 -12.41 -16.43
CA LYS A 64 -12.42 -13.21 -17.39
C LYS A 64 -12.87 -12.39 -18.59
N ILE A 65 -13.37 -11.18 -18.34
CA ILE A 65 -13.80 -10.24 -19.40
C ILE A 65 -12.62 -9.88 -20.31
N TRP A 66 -11.43 -9.68 -19.73
CA TRP A 66 -10.22 -9.34 -20.48
C TRP A 66 -9.49 -10.55 -21.07
N LYS A 67 -9.91 -11.79 -20.74
CA LYS A 67 -9.28 -13.06 -21.18
C LYS A 67 -7.81 -13.17 -20.76
N VAL A 68 -7.51 -12.80 -19.51
CA VAL A 68 -6.15 -12.77 -18.94
C VAL A 68 -6.06 -13.51 -17.60
N GLU A 69 -6.98 -14.43 -17.35
CA GLU A 69 -7.16 -15.15 -16.08
C GLU A 69 -5.87 -15.80 -15.55
N GLU A 70 -5.01 -16.30 -16.43
CA GLU A 70 -3.75 -16.97 -16.07
C GLU A 70 -2.54 -16.03 -16.00
N ARG A 71 -2.72 -14.74 -16.30
CA ARG A 71 -1.64 -13.75 -16.43
C ARG A 71 -1.80 -12.56 -15.51
N VAL A 72 -2.72 -12.64 -14.54
CA VAL A 72 -3.01 -11.51 -13.65
C VAL A 72 -3.24 -11.96 -12.22
N ALA A 73 -2.57 -11.29 -11.29
CA ALA A 73 -2.81 -11.41 -9.86
C ALA A 73 -3.65 -10.23 -9.38
N GLY A 74 -4.81 -10.50 -8.79
CA GLY A 74 -5.71 -9.49 -8.24
C GLY A 74 -5.55 -9.34 -6.73
N THR A 75 -5.60 -8.11 -6.21
CA THR A 75 -5.53 -7.81 -4.77
C THR A 75 -6.51 -6.70 -4.40
N ASP A 76 -7.23 -6.89 -3.30
CA ASP A 76 -8.07 -5.85 -2.71
C ASP A 76 -7.20 -4.88 -1.89
N LEU A 77 -7.28 -3.58 -2.22
CA LEU A 77 -6.56 -2.51 -1.51
C LEU A 77 -7.44 -1.82 -0.45
N GLY A 78 -8.69 -2.27 -0.29
CA GLY A 78 -9.69 -1.67 0.57
C GLY A 78 -10.23 -0.34 0.03
N LEU A 79 -11.22 0.22 0.72
CA LEU A 79 -11.86 1.50 0.36
C LEU A 79 -12.41 1.55 -1.08
N GLY A 80 -12.86 0.40 -1.61
CA GLY A 80 -13.35 0.31 -2.97
C GLY A 80 -12.25 0.31 -4.03
N LYS A 81 -10.98 0.08 -3.67
CA LYS A 81 -9.85 0.03 -4.61
C LYS A 81 -9.35 -1.39 -4.79
N PHE A 82 -8.90 -1.69 -5.99
CA PHE A 82 -8.28 -2.97 -6.31
C PHE A 82 -7.03 -2.76 -7.17
N GLN A 83 -6.17 -3.76 -7.14
CA GLN A 83 -4.95 -3.80 -7.92
C GLN A 83 -4.89 -5.09 -8.72
N PHE A 84 -4.53 -4.98 -9.99
CA PHE A 84 -4.14 -6.10 -10.83
C PHE A 84 -2.68 -5.97 -11.19
N HIS A 85 -1.90 -7.00 -10.90
CA HIS A 85 -0.51 -7.12 -11.34
C HIS A 85 -0.45 -8.11 -12.50
N PHE A 86 0.05 -7.67 -13.65
CA PHE A 86 0.12 -8.51 -14.85
C PHE A 86 1.48 -9.18 -14.95
N ASP A 87 1.49 -10.51 -14.96
CA ASP A 87 2.69 -11.31 -15.16
C ASP A 87 2.96 -11.54 -16.65
N ASN A 88 4.24 -11.46 -17.00
CA ASN A 88 4.73 -11.75 -18.34
C ASN A 88 5.00 -13.24 -18.58
N HIS A 89 5.10 -14.04 -17.51
CA HIS A 89 5.51 -15.44 -17.62
C HIS A 89 4.30 -16.36 -17.80
N ILE A 90 4.13 -16.82 -19.03
CA ILE A 90 3.37 -18.05 -19.31
C ILE A 90 4.26 -19.21 -18.83
N ILE A 91 3.86 -19.93 -17.79
CA ILE A 91 4.50 -21.20 -17.45
C ILE A 91 4.05 -22.21 -18.51
N SER A 92 4.79 -22.34 -19.62
CA SER A 92 4.75 -23.57 -20.41
C SER A 92 5.84 -24.49 -19.87
N THR A 93 5.54 -25.20 -18.79
CA THR A 93 6.38 -26.32 -18.34
C THR A 93 5.49 -27.51 -18.05
N PHE A 94 5.07 -28.16 -19.12
CA PHE A 94 4.82 -29.60 -19.16
C PHE A 94 5.28 -30.10 -20.53
N GLY A 95 6.41 -30.80 -20.54
CA GLY A 95 6.96 -31.59 -21.63
C GLY A 95 7.60 -32.82 -21.02
#